data_AF-A0A157SVN8-F1
#
_entry.id   AF-A0A157SVN8-F1
#
_cell.length_a   1.000
_cell.length_b   1.000
_cell.length_c   1.000
_cell.angle_alpha   90.00
_cell.angle_beta   90.00
_cell.angle_gamma   90.00
#
_symmetry.space_group_name_H-M   'P 1'
#
loop_
_entity.id
_entity.type
_entity.pdbx_description
1 polymer ?
#
loop_
_entity_poly.entity_id
_entity_poly.type
_entity_poly.pdbx_seq_one_letter_code
_entity_poly.pdbx_strand_id
1 'polypeptide(L)'
;MSVKTALRVIEIIEIYAREKRPLSLSELARLSDVPVSSCLALIRTLTNLGYLYETGRRQGYYPTSRLLAMAQSIARADPVLDRVYPRLSALREATQETVVFAKLDGEGRVVYLDVLDSPHTIRYVAMAGEFREAHANSLGKALLSTLPPEARQALLARRPMTRYNERTLVTVEAIEAELAHSLQRGWFANIGESIQDVGAVAWPVNLSGEHYAMSIGGPVQRIEPRQHEYAELLRQAGSLLENPAG
;
A
#
# COMPACT_ATOMS: atom_id res chain seq x y z
N MET A 1 9.50 -2.35 18.83
CA MET A 1 9.69 -3.68 19.47
C MET A 1 8.60 -4.60 18.92
N SER A 2 8.94 -5.71 18.29
CA SER A 2 7.94 -6.64 17.75
C SER A 2 7.60 -7.74 18.77
N VAL A 3 6.32 -8.06 18.92
CA VAL A 3 5.85 -9.14 19.80
C VAL A 3 5.85 -10.44 19.01
N LYS A 4 6.83 -11.33 19.28
CA LYS A 4 7.06 -12.56 18.51
C LYS A 4 5.80 -13.43 18.34
N THR A 5 4.96 -13.52 19.38
CA THR A 5 3.73 -14.32 19.32
C THR A 5 2.69 -13.74 18.35
N ALA A 6 2.58 -12.42 18.26
CA ALA A 6 1.67 -11.76 17.32
C ALA A 6 2.13 -11.98 15.87
N LEU A 7 3.43 -11.87 15.61
CA LEU A 7 4.00 -12.13 14.28
C LEU A 7 3.72 -13.55 13.80
N ARG A 8 3.92 -14.55 14.66
CA ARG A 8 3.69 -15.96 14.32
C ARG A 8 2.25 -16.27 13.90
N VAL A 9 1.27 -15.60 14.52
CA VAL A 9 -0.15 -15.75 14.14
C VAL A 9 -0.34 -15.29 12.69
N ILE A 10 0.19 -14.11 12.34
CA ILE A 10 0.09 -13.54 11.00
C ILE A 10 0.85 -14.40 9.98
N GLU A 11 2.08 -14.82 10.30
CA GLU A 11 2.88 -15.69 9.44
C GLU A 11 2.16 -16.99 9.07
N ILE A 12 1.45 -17.62 10.02
CA ILE A 12 0.67 -18.83 9.71
C ILE A 12 -0.40 -18.53 8.65
N ILE A 13 -1.10 -17.41 8.76
CA ILE A 13 -2.14 -17.03 7.79
C ILE A 13 -1.51 -16.75 6.42
N GLU A 14 -0.38 -16.05 6.38
CA GLU A 14 0.38 -15.78 5.14
C GLU A 14 0.91 -17.06 4.50
N ILE A 15 1.38 -18.03 5.29
CA ILE A 15 1.79 -19.35 4.81
C ILE A 15 0.61 -20.04 4.12
N TYR A 16 -0.59 -20.03 4.70
CA TYR A 16 -1.77 -20.61 4.03
C TYR A 16 -2.15 -19.87 2.76
N ALA A 17 -2.06 -18.53 2.74
CA ALA A 17 -2.34 -17.74 1.54
C ALA A 17 -1.38 -18.09 0.38
N ARG A 18 -0.12 -18.41 0.71
CA ARG A 18 0.90 -18.85 -0.26
C ARG A 18 0.73 -20.32 -0.68
N GLU A 19 0.57 -21.23 0.27
CA GLU A 19 0.54 -22.68 0.01
C GLU A 19 -0.79 -23.18 -0.56
N LYS A 20 -1.91 -22.51 -0.22
CA LYS A 20 -3.27 -22.80 -0.73
C LYS A 20 -3.70 -24.27 -0.60
N ARG A 21 -3.23 -24.94 0.44
CA ARG A 21 -3.53 -26.35 0.76
C ARG A 21 -3.50 -26.61 2.26
N PRO A 22 -4.10 -27.71 2.74
CA PRO A 22 -3.92 -28.16 4.11
C PRO A 22 -2.45 -28.46 4.43
N LEU A 23 -2.03 -28.12 5.65
CA LEU A 23 -0.66 -28.30 6.11
C LEU A 23 -0.62 -29.09 7.43
N SER A 24 0.27 -30.07 7.50
CA SER A 24 0.55 -30.80 8.73
C SER A 24 1.29 -29.91 9.75
N LEU A 25 1.27 -30.32 11.03
CA LEU A 25 2.04 -29.65 12.09
C LEU A 25 3.54 -29.52 11.74
N SER A 26 4.13 -30.57 11.19
CA SER A 26 5.55 -30.58 10.78
C SER A 26 5.83 -29.62 9.63
N GLU A 27 4.93 -29.52 8.66
CA GLU A 27 5.08 -28.57 7.56
C GLU A 27 4.94 -27.13 8.04
N LEU A 28 3.94 -26.84 8.88
CA LEU A 28 3.74 -25.52 9.46
C LEU A 28 4.95 -25.08 10.29
N ALA A 29 5.47 -25.96 11.17
CA ALA A 29 6.64 -25.67 11.99
C ALA A 29 7.88 -25.36 11.12
N ARG A 30 8.08 -26.12 10.04
CA ARG A 30 9.19 -25.89 9.09
C ARG A 30 9.01 -24.60 8.29
N LEU A 31 7.80 -24.33 7.79
CA LEU A 31 7.51 -23.16 6.95
C LEU A 31 7.50 -21.84 7.73
N SER A 32 7.21 -21.89 9.02
CA SER A 32 7.25 -20.74 9.93
C SER A 32 8.56 -20.62 10.72
N ASP A 33 9.51 -21.54 10.52
CA ASP A 33 10.78 -21.59 11.26
C ASP A 33 10.61 -21.50 12.79
N VAL A 34 9.66 -22.28 13.33
CA VAL A 34 9.40 -22.35 14.77
C VAL A 34 9.48 -23.78 15.31
N PRO A 35 9.84 -23.97 16.60
CA PRO A 35 9.80 -25.28 17.22
C PRO A 35 8.42 -25.94 17.14
N VAL A 36 8.38 -27.25 16.91
CA VAL A 36 7.14 -28.04 16.77
C VAL A 36 6.19 -27.84 17.96
N SER A 37 6.72 -27.76 19.18
CA SER A 37 5.92 -27.52 20.40
C SER A 37 5.22 -26.15 20.38
N SER A 38 5.90 -25.11 19.89
CA SER A 38 5.34 -23.76 19.74
C SER A 38 4.30 -23.71 18.63
N CYS A 39 4.58 -24.36 17.48
CA CYS A 39 3.63 -24.48 16.38
C CYS A 39 2.35 -25.20 16.84
N LEU A 40 2.49 -26.30 17.61
CA LEU A 40 1.35 -27.04 18.14
C LEU A 40 0.48 -26.20 19.08
N ALA A 41 1.10 -25.43 19.98
CA ALA A 41 0.37 -24.52 20.86
C ALA A 41 -0.41 -23.46 20.07
N LEU A 42 0.20 -22.90 19.03
CA LEU A 42 -0.42 -21.91 18.16
C LEU A 42 -1.59 -22.49 17.36
N ILE A 43 -1.41 -23.66 16.72
CA ILE A 43 -2.48 -24.34 15.98
C ILE A 43 -3.65 -24.68 16.91
N ARG A 44 -3.38 -25.27 18.08
CA ARG A 44 -4.44 -25.59 19.07
C ARG A 44 -5.21 -24.34 19.47
N THR A 45 -4.53 -23.23 19.69
CA THR A 45 -5.16 -21.95 20.02
C THR A 45 -6.06 -21.49 18.88
N LEU A 46 -5.57 -21.48 17.65
CA LEU A 46 -6.34 -21.05 16.48
C LEU A 46 -7.51 -21.99 16.16
N THR A 47 -7.36 -23.29 16.38
CA THR A 47 -8.46 -24.27 16.25
C THR A 47 -9.52 -24.04 17.33
N ASN A 48 -9.13 -23.85 18.59
CA ASN A 48 -10.05 -23.56 19.68
C ASN A 48 -10.81 -22.24 19.48
N LEU A 49 -10.19 -21.25 18.82
CA LEU A 49 -10.82 -19.99 18.43
C LEU A 49 -11.66 -20.08 17.14
N GLY A 50 -11.67 -21.24 16.46
CA GLY A 50 -12.42 -21.47 15.23
C GLY A 50 -11.81 -20.85 13.96
N TYR A 51 -10.53 -20.45 14.01
CA TYR A 51 -9.80 -19.95 12.83
C TYR A 51 -9.22 -21.07 11.97
N LEU A 52 -8.85 -22.19 12.56
CA LEU A 52 -8.38 -23.38 11.85
C LEU A 52 -9.29 -24.57 12.15
N TYR A 53 -9.37 -25.51 11.22
CA TYR A 53 -9.98 -26.83 11.46
C TYR A 53 -9.06 -27.93 10.93
N GLU A 54 -9.20 -29.14 11.48
CA GLU A 54 -8.51 -30.32 10.96
C GLU A 54 -9.27 -30.84 9.74
N THR A 55 -8.58 -30.99 8.60
CA THR A 55 -9.19 -31.39 7.33
C THR A 55 -9.47 -32.89 7.23
N GLY A 56 -9.06 -33.65 8.24
CA GLY A 56 -9.21 -35.09 8.35
C GLY A 56 -8.04 -35.67 9.14
N ARG A 57 -8.19 -36.90 9.64
CA ARG A 57 -7.18 -37.55 10.48
C ARG A 57 -5.86 -37.64 9.70
N ARG A 58 -4.83 -36.90 10.15
CA ARG A 58 -3.50 -36.74 9.49
C ARG A 58 -3.49 -35.97 8.16
N GLN A 59 -4.59 -35.30 7.78
CA GLN A 59 -4.64 -34.48 6.56
C GLN A 59 -4.21 -33.02 6.79
N GLY A 60 -3.91 -32.66 8.05
CA GLY A 60 -3.41 -31.35 8.42
C GLY A 60 -4.52 -30.38 8.82
N TYR A 61 -4.17 -29.11 8.88
CA TYR A 61 -5.04 -28.02 9.29
C TYR A 61 -5.25 -27.05 8.12
N TYR A 62 -6.40 -26.38 8.11
CA TYR A 62 -6.69 -25.32 7.14
C TYR A 62 -7.52 -24.18 7.75
N PRO A 63 -7.39 -22.93 7.26
CA PRO A 63 -8.22 -21.82 7.71
C PRO A 63 -9.70 -22.01 7.41
N THR A 64 -10.54 -21.58 8.35
CA THR A 64 -11.97 -21.41 8.12
C THR A 64 -12.25 -20.09 7.40
N SER A 65 -13.48 -19.90 6.90
CA SER A 65 -13.92 -18.64 6.29
C SER A 65 -14.10 -17.50 7.31
N ARG A 66 -13.86 -17.73 8.61
CA ARG A 66 -14.02 -16.73 9.67
C ARG A 66 -13.13 -15.50 9.44
N LEU A 67 -11.89 -15.69 8.99
CA LEU A 67 -10.98 -14.58 8.66
C LEU A 67 -11.55 -13.71 7.55
N LEU A 68 -12.08 -14.32 6.49
CA LEU A 68 -12.70 -13.60 5.39
C LEU A 68 -13.93 -12.80 5.84
N ALA A 69 -14.82 -13.42 6.63
CA ALA A 69 -16.01 -12.73 7.14
C ALA A 69 -15.65 -11.51 8.00
N MET A 70 -14.63 -11.63 8.85
CA MET A 70 -14.14 -10.49 9.64
C MET A 70 -13.50 -9.42 8.76
N ALA A 71 -12.63 -9.80 7.83
CA ALA A 71 -11.99 -8.86 6.91
C ALA A 71 -13.04 -8.08 6.09
N GLN A 72 -14.06 -8.76 5.57
CA GLN A 72 -15.19 -8.13 4.87
C GLN A 72 -15.99 -7.19 5.79
N SER A 73 -16.22 -7.57 7.04
CA SER A 73 -16.94 -6.71 8.00
C SER A 73 -16.14 -5.45 8.33
N ILE A 74 -14.83 -5.57 8.52
CA ILE A 74 -13.92 -4.44 8.77
C ILE A 74 -13.88 -3.53 7.54
N ALA A 75 -13.67 -4.10 6.35
CA ALA A 75 -13.57 -3.33 5.11
C ALA A 75 -14.85 -2.54 4.80
N ARG A 76 -16.03 -3.12 5.04
CA ARG A 76 -17.33 -2.42 4.89
C ARG A 76 -17.55 -1.29 5.90
N ALA A 77 -16.80 -1.29 7.00
CA ALA A 77 -16.93 -0.32 8.08
C ALA A 77 -15.83 0.75 8.04
N ASP A 78 -14.92 0.72 7.06
CA ASP A 78 -13.89 1.75 6.91
C ASP A 78 -14.53 3.03 6.33
N PRO A 79 -14.70 4.10 7.14
CA PRO A 79 -15.42 5.30 6.70
C PRO A 79 -14.63 6.10 5.65
N VAL A 80 -13.31 5.91 5.57
CA VAL A 80 -12.45 6.61 4.61
C VAL A 80 -12.51 5.88 3.27
N LEU A 81 -12.29 4.57 3.28
CA LEU A 81 -12.30 3.78 2.05
C LEU A 81 -13.69 3.74 1.41
N ASP A 82 -14.78 3.67 2.19
CA ASP A 82 -16.15 3.72 1.63
C ASP A 82 -16.39 5.02 0.84
N ARG A 83 -15.90 6.16 1.36
CA ARG A 83 -16.00 7.46 0.69
C ARG A 83 -15.12 7.55 -0.55
N VAL A 84 -13.93 6.95 -0.51
CA VAL A 84 -12.89 7.13 -1.53
C VAL A 84 -13.01 6.12 -2.68
N TYR A 85 -13.45 4.90 -2.39
CA TYR A 85 -13.47 3.77 -3.33
C TYR A 85 -14.21 4.06 -4.65
N PRO A 86 -15.40 4.71 -4.69
CA PRO A 86 -16.07 5.02 -5.94
C PRO A 86 -15.22 5.89 -6.89
N ARG A 87 -14.39 6.78 -6.33
CA ARG A 87 -13.50 7.64 -7.11
C ARG A 87 -12.27 6.88 -7.60
N LEU A 88 -11.69 6.01 -6.76
CA LEU A 88 -10.59 5.14 -7.20
C LEU A 88 -11.02 4.19 -8.32
N SER A 89 -12.22 3.61 -8.22
CA SER A 89 -12.78 2.73 -9.26
C SER A 89 -12.96 3.48 -10.57
N ALA A 90 -13.55 4.69 -10.52
CA ALA A 90 -13.73 5.52 -11.71
C ALA A 90 -12.38 5.90 -12.37
N LEU A 91 -11.35 6.24 -11.57
CA LEU A 91 -10.01 6.50 -12.09
C LEU A 91 -9.41 5.27 -12.77
N ARG A 92 -9.54 4.09 -12.15
CA ARG A 92 -9.04 2.83 -12.69
C ARG A 92 -9.78 2.44 -13.97
N GLU A 93 -11.08 2.65 -14.04
CA GLU A 93 -11.90 2.42 -15.23
C GLU A 93 -11.54 3.38 -16.37
N ALA A 94 -11.36 4.67 -16.07
CA ALA A 94 -11.02 5.67 -17.08
C ALA A 94 -9.60 5.46 -17.65
N THR A 95 -8.64 5.08 -16.81
CA THR A 95 -7.23 5.02 -17.20
C THR A 95 -6.74 3.63 -17.58
N GLN A 96 -7.42 2.58 -17.09
CA GLN A 96 -6.98 1.18 -17.18
C GLN A 96 -5.61 0.93 -16.53
N GLU A 97 -5.13 1.84 -15.68
CA GLU A 97 -3.86 1.70 -14.95
C GLU A 97 -4.11 1.38 -13.47
N THR A 98 -3.05 1.03 -12.76
CA THR A 98 -3.15 0.68 -11.34
C THR A 98 -3.39 1.96 -10.54
N VAL A 99 -4.42 1.96 -9.68
CA VAL A 99 -4.73 3.10 -8.80
C VAL A 99 -4.38 2.73 -7.36
N VAL A 100 -3.71 3.62 -6.67
CA VAL A 100 -3.28 3.42 -5.27
C VAL A 100 -3.74 4.58 -4.43
N PHE A 101 -4.26 4.29 -3.23
CA PHE A 101 -4.58 5.27 -2.21
C PHE A 101 -3.71 5.05 -0.97
N ALA A 102 -3.14 6.12 -0.42
CA ALA A 102 -2.11 6.02 0.60
C ALA A 102 -2.10 7.18 1.59
N LYS A 103 -1.40 7.01 2.71
CA LYS A 103 -1.04 8.09 3.65
C LYS A 103 0.38 7.92 4.18
N LEU A 104 0.90 8.94 4.87
CA LEU A 104 2.13 8.80 5.65
C LEU A 104 1.85 8.05 6.96
N ASP A 105 2.73 7.14 7.33
CA ASP A 105 2.79 6.56 8.66
C ASP A 105 3.52 7.50 9.65
N GLY A 106 3.54 7.13 10.93
CA GLY A 106 4.21 7.93 11.97
C GLY A 106 5.73 8.05 11.81
N GLU A 107 6.34 7.23 10.95
CA GLU A 107 7.78 7.25 10.66
C GLU A 107 8.11 8.02 9.37
N GLY A 108 7.10 8.51 8.65
CA GLY A 108 7.27 9.23 7.39
C GLY A 108 7.37 8.35 6.15
N ARG A 109 6.98 7.06 6.25
CA ARG A 109 6.85 6.16 5.11
C ARG A 109 5.44 6.23 4.54
N VAL A 110 5.30 6.00 3.24
CA VAL A 110 4.01 5.88 2.59
C VAL A 110 3.47 4.48 2.84
N VAL A 111 2.27 4.37 3.44
CA VAL A 111 1.53 3.12 3.55
C VAL A 111 0.41 3.09 2.52
N TYR A 112 0.37 2.04 1.70
CA TYR A 112 -0.72 1.84 0.74
C TYR A 112 -1.95 1.30 1.48
N LEU A 113 -3.04 2.06 1.46
CA LEU A 113 -4.29 1.71 2.15
C LEU A 113 -5.18 0.86 1.26
N ASP A 114 -5.23 1.17 -0.03
CA ASP A 114 -5.98 0.40 -1.03
C ASP A 114 -5.28 0.43 -2.40
N VAL A 115 -5.45 -0.63 -3.17
CA VAL A 115 -4.85 -0.82 -4.50
C VAL A 115 -5.87 -1.45 -5.44
N LEU A 116 -6.17 -0.77 -6.53
CA LEU A 116 -7.00 -1.27 -7.60
C LEU A 116 -6.11 -1.63 -8.79
N ASP A 117 -5.91 -2.93 -9.02
CA ASP A 117 -5.03 -3.45 -10.06
C ASP A 117 -5.47 -3.06 -11.47
N SER A 118 -4.54 -2.61 -12.30
CA SER A 118 -4.76 -2.49 -13.75
C SER A 118 -5.27 -3.83 -14.33
N PRO A 119 -6.22 -3.81 -15.29
CA PRO A 119 -6.62 -5.01 -16.02
C PRO A 119 -5.58 -5.47 -17.06
N HIS A 120 -4.51 -4.70 -17.31
CA HIS A 120 -3.48 -5.09 -18.27
C HIS A 120 -2.62 -6.26 -17.77
N THR A 121 -2.21 -7.13 -18.69
CA THR A 121 -1.26 -8.23 -18.41
C THR A 121 0.10 -7.69 -17.94
N ILE A 122 0.61 -6.65 -18.63
CA ILE A 122 1.82 -5.92 -18.22
C ILE A 122 1.39 -4.65 -17.47
N ARG A 123 1.59 -4.66 -16.15
CA ARG A 123 1.15 -3.60 -15.24
C ARG A 123 2.11 -3.44 -14.07
N TYR A 124 1.97 -2.32 -13.38
CA TYR A 124 2.55 -2.14 -12.06
C TYR A 124 1.72 -2.92 -11.03
N VAL A 125 2.38 -3.78 -10.26
CA VAL A 125 1.76 -4.55 -9.17
C VAL A 125 2.17 -3.91 -7.84
N ALA A 126 1.18 -3.54 -7.05
CA ALA A 126 1.32 -3.03 -5.69
C ALA A 126 0.39 -3.81 -4.77
N MET A 127 0.65 -3.80 -3.47
CA MET A 127 -0.21 -4.46 -2.49
C MET A 127 -0.61 -3.48 -1.39
N ALA A 128 -1.87 -3.54 -0.96
CA ALA A 128 -2.30 -2.84 0.24
C ALA A 128 -1.48 -3.32 1.46
N GLY A 129 -1.17 -2.41 2.37
CA GLY A 129 -0.30 -2.63 3.53
C GLY A 129 1.20 -2.49 3.25
N GLU A 130 1.61 -2.32 1.99
CA GLU A 130 3.02 -2.08 1.67
C GLU A 130 3.49 -0.71 2.14
N PHE A 131 4.74 -0.67 2.63
CA PHE A 131 5.46 0.56 2.90
C PHE A 131 6.38 0.93 1.73
N ARG A 132 6.46 2.23 1.43
CA ARG A 132 7.40 2.82 0.47
C ARG A 132 8.05 4.06 1.05
N GLU A 133 9.30 4.30 0.69
CA GLU A 133 10.02 5.52 1.11
C GLU A 133 9.44 6.75 0.42
N ALA A 134 9.09 7.78 1.19
CA ALA A 134 8.36 8.94 0.68
C ALA A 134 9.14 9.77 -0.36
N HIS A 135 10.47 9.72 -0.35
CA HIS A 135 11.31 10.50 -1.25
C HIS A 135 11.33 9.96 -2.69
N ALA A 136 11.11 8.65 -2.89
CA ALA A 136 11.33 7.97 -4.17
C ALA A 136 10.03 7.49 -4.87
N ASN A 137 8.87 8.02 -4.48
CA ASN A 137 7.61 7.66 -5.13
C ASN A 137 6.65 8.87 -5.22
N SER A 138 5.71 8.83 -6.18
CA SER A 138 4.82 9.96 -6.48
C SER A 138 3.87 10.31 -5.33
N LEU A 139 3.29 9.28 -4.68
CA LEU A 139 2.42 9.45 -3.50
C LEU A 139 3.16 10.12 -2.35
N GLY A 140 4.42 9.73 -2.12
CA GLY A 140 5.29 10.28 -1.10
C GLY A 140 5.57 11.76 -1.35
N LYS A 141 5.94 12.13 -2.58
CA LYS A 141 6.11 13.54 -2.95
C LYS A 141 4.81 14.34 -2.76
N ALA A 142 3.68 13.81 -3.20
CA ALA A 142 2.38 14.45 -3.00
C ALA A 142 2.08 14.64 -1.51
N LEU A 143 2.27 13.62 -0.67
CA LEU A 143 2.05 13.70 0.77
C LEU A 143 3.02 14.66 1.47
N LEU A 144 4.30 14.63 1.12
CA LEU A 144 5.32 15.54 1.66
C LEU A 144 4.96 17.01 1.36
N SER A 145 4.39 17.29 0.19
CA SER A 145 3.94 18.64 -0.17
C SER A 145 2.85 19.21 0.75
N THR A 146 2.09 18.33 1.43
CA THR A 146 1.04 18.75 2.38
C THR A 146 1.58 19.16 3.75
N LEU A 147 2.84 18.82 4.05
CA LEU A 147 3.47 19.14 5.32
C LEU A 147 4.05 20.57 5.31
N PRO A 148 4.07 21.26 6.47
CA PRO A 148 4.86 22.47 6.64
C PRO A 148 6.34 22.22 6.29
N PRO A 149 7.06 23.18 5.66
CA PRO A 149 8.44 22.99 5.23
C PRO A 149 9.39 22.47 6.32
N GLU A 150 9.31 23.01 7.52
CA GLU A 150 10.15 22.59 8.65
C GLU A 150 9.89 21.13 9.05
N ALA A 151 8.61 20.73 9.12
CA ALA A 151 8.23 19.35 9.45
C ALA A 151 8.65 18.36 8.36
N ARG A 152 8.52 18.76 7.09
CA ARG A 152 8.97 17.97 5.94
C ARG A 152 10.49 17.77 5.96
N GLN A 153 11.27 18.84 6.11
CA GLN A 153 12.73 18.77 6.16
C GLN A 153 13.20 17.91 7.34
N ALA A 154 12.60 18.10 8.52
CA ALA A 154 12.90 17.28 9.68
C ALA A 154 12.59 15.80 9.42
N LEU A 155 11.47 15.48 8.78
CA LEU A 155 11.11 14.11 8.42
C LEU A 155 12.12 13.50 7.42
N LEU A 156 12.47 14.24 6.36
CA LEU A 156 13.42 13.79 5.35
C LEU A 156 14.85 13.60 5.92
N ALA A 157 15.24 14.37 6.94
CA ALA A 157 16.55 14.27 7.57
C ALA A 157 16.65 13.15 8.63
N ARG A 158 15.53 12.54 9.06
CA ARG A 158 15.53 11.52 10.14
C ARG A 158 16.27 10.24 9.77
N ARG A 159 16.28 9.87 8.49
CA ARG A 159 16.86 8.61 8.01
C ARG A 159 17.57 8.81 6.67
N PRO A 160 18.64 8.05 6.40
CA PRO A 160 19.25 8.04 5.08
C PRO A 160 18.22 7.63 4.00
N MET A 161 18.19 8.39 2.91
CA MET A 161 17.36 8.07 1.76
C MET A 161 18.01 6.95 0.94
N THR A 162 17.31 5.83 0.78
CA THR A 162 17.76 4.73 -0.06
C THR A 162 17.86 5.18 -1.51
N ARG A 163 19.02 4.95 -2.13
CA ARG A 163 19.20 5.07 -3.58
C ARG A 163 18.74 3.77 -4.25
N TYR A 164 17.72 3.82 -5.08
CA TYR A 164 17.26 2.65 -5.84
C TYR A 164 17.96 2.56 -7.20
N ASN A 165 18.20 3.71 -7.83
CA ASN A 165 18.94 3.84 -9.08
C ASN A 165 19.50 5.27 -9.23
N GLU A 166 20.05 5.59 -10.40
CA GLU A 166 20.68 6.89 -10.69
C GLU A 166 19.69 8.07 -10.67
N ARG A 167 18.41 7.82 -10.98
CA ARG A 167 17.33 8.84 -10.96
C ARG A 167 16.80 9.11 -9.56
N THR A 168 17.10 8.25 -8.58
CA THR A 168 16.60 8.45 -7.21
C THR A 168 17.20 9.71 -6.59
N LEU A 169 16.32 10.63 -6.19
CA LEU A 169 16.68 11.81 -5.40
C LEU A 169 17.00 11.37 -3.96
N VAL A 170 18.18 11.72 -3.43
CA VAL A 170 18.65 11.20 -2.12
C VAL A 170 19.11 12.30 -1.15
N THR A 171 18.82 13.55 -1.46
CA THR A 171 19.12 14.68 -0.58
C THR A 171 17.87 15.50 -0.33
N VAL A 172 17.81 16.15 0.83
CA VAL A 172 16.68 17.00 1.21
C VAL A 172 16.51 18.12 0.19
N GLU A 173 17.61 18.74 -0.24
CA GLU A 173 17.61 19.85 -1.20
C GLU A 173 17.06 19.43 -2.56
N ALA A 174 17.40 18.23 -3.03
CA ALA A 174 16.90 17.71 -4.30
C ALA A 174 15.39 17.42 -4.24
N ILE A 175 14.92 16.87 -3.11
CA ILE A 175 13.49 16.64 -2.90
C ILE A 175 12.73 17.97 -2.80
N GLU A 176 13.22 18.95 -2.04
CA GLU A 176 12.58 20.27 -1.94
C GLU A 176 12.50 20.97 -3.31
N ALA A 177 13.56 20.90 -4.12
CA ALA A 177 13.57 21.45 -5.48
C ALA A 177 12.53 20.76 -6.37
N GLU A 178 12.44 19.43 -6.31
CA GLU A 178 11.45 18.66 -7.07
C GLU A 178 10.02 18.94 -6.61
N LEU A 179 9.78 19.13 -5.30
CA LEU A 179 8.47 19.51 -4.78
C LEU A 179 8.06 20.92 -5.24
N ALA A 180 8.99 21.88 -5.22
CA ALA A 180 8.74 23.21 -5.74
C ALA A 180 8.37 23.17 -7.24
N HIS A 181 9.10 22.38 -8.03
CA HIS A 181 8.79 22.18 -9.45
C HIS A 181 7.44 21.47 -9.66
N SER A 182 7.14 20.44 -8.87
CA SER A 182 5.85 19.74 -8.90
C SER A 182 4.67 20.66 -8.58
N LEU A 183 4.82 21.54 -7.58
CA LEU A 183 3.81 22.56 -7.24
C LEU A 183 3.61 23.56 -8.38
N GLN A 184 4.68 23.97 -9.07
CA GLN A 184 4.60 24.88 -10.20
C GLN A 184 3.93 24.25 -11.42
N ARG A 185 4.27 23.00 -11.78
CA ARG A 185 3.62 22.32 -12.91
C ARG A 185 2.20 21.86 -12.59
N GLY A 186 1.88 21.67 -11.32
CA GLY A 186 0.56 21.28 -10.84
C GLY A 186 0.34 19.77 -10.71
N TRP A 187 1.38 18.94 -10.58
CA TRP A 187 1.22 17.53 -10.20
C TRP A 187 2.51 16.90 -9.69
N PHE A 188 2.40 15.80 -8.95
CA PHE A 188 3.53 15.03 -8.42
C PHE A 188 3.73 13.77 -9.25
N ALA A 189 4.99 13.41 -9.54
CA ALA A 189 5.28 12.20 -10.30
C ALA A 189 6.53 11.49 -9.81
N ASN A 190 6.59 10.22 -10.19
CA ASN A 190 7.77 9.39 -10.13
C ASN A 190 7.93 8.77 -11.51
N ILE A 191 9.01 9.12 -12.21
CA ILE A 191 9.30 8.61 -13.55
C ILE A 191 10.64 7.86 -13.48
N GLY A 192 10.57 6.57 -13.16
CA GLY A 192 11.75 5.71 -13.09
C GLY A 192 12.63 5.87 -11.84
N GLU A 193 12.23 6.62 -10.81
CA GLU A 193 13.10 6.96 -9.66
C GLU A 193 13.19 5.85 -8.62
N SER A 194 12.09 5.11 -8.40
CA SER A 194 12.07 3.91 -7.56
C SER A 194 12.32 2.63 -8.36
N ILE A 195 11.65 2.48 -9.50
CA ILE A 195 11.79 1.34 -10.42
C ILE A 195 11.88 1.92 -11.82
N GLN A 196 12.96 1.61 -12.54
CA GLN A 196 13.31 2.24 -13.82
C GLN A 196 12.17 2.24 -14.85
N ASP A 197 11.42 1.14 -14.95
CA ASP A 197 10.36 0.96 -15.94
C ASP A 197 8.96 1.36 -15.44
N VAL A 198 8.85 1.96 -14.26
CA VAL A 198 7.57 2.35 -13.65
C VAL A 198 7.44 3.86 -13.60
N GLY A 199 6.31 4.36 -14.10
CA GLY A 199 5.85 5.72 -13.92
C GLY A 199 4.65 5.77 -12.98
N ALA A 200 4.49 6.88 -12.26
CA ALA A 200 3.25 7.19 -11.55
C ALA A 200 3.03 8.69 -11.44
N VAL A 201 1.76 9.10 -11.46
CA VAL A 201 1.29 10.47 -11.17
C VAL A 201 0.44 10.43 -9.91
N ALA A 202 0.59 11.41 -9.03
CA ALA A 202 -0.12 11.46 -7.77
C ALA A 202 -0.71 12.84 -7.48
N TRP A 203 -1.75 12.84 -6.65
CA TRP A 203 -2.45 14.01 -6.17
C TRP A 203 -2.74 13.88 -4.66
N PRO A 204 -2.43 14.91 -3.85
CA PRO A 204 -2.78 14.92 -2.43
C PRO A 204 -4.28 15.18 -2.22
N VAL A 205 -4.87 14.59 -1.19
CA VAL A 205 -6.28 14.76 -0.84
C VAL A 205 -6.39 14.99 0.67
N ASN A 206 -7.11 16.02 1.08
CA ASN A 206 -7.43 16.28 2.48
C ASN A 206 -8.85 15.78 2.82
N LEU A 207 -8.95 14.78 3.70
CA LEU A 207 -10.24 14.28 4.16
C LEU A 207 -10.41 14.62 5.63
N SER A 208 -11.25 15.60 5.92
CA SER A 208 -11.59 16.00 7.29
C SER A 208 -10.36 16.37 8.14
N GLY A 209 -9.36 17.03 7.55
CA GLY A 209 -8.13 17.43 8.22
C GLY A 209 -6.99 16.42 8.12
N GLU A 210 -7.25 15.20 7.63
CA GLU A 210 -6.22 14.18 7.43
C GLU A 210 -5.70 14.19 5.99
N HIS A 211 -4.38 14.07 5.83
CA HIS A 211 -3.72 14.07 4.52
C HIS A 211 -3.54 12.65 3.97
N TYR A 212 -4.06 12.47 2.76
CA TYR A 212 -3.93 11.26 1.94
C TYR A 212 -3.36 11.64 0.57
N ALA A 213 -3.07 10.64 -0.25
CA ALA A 213 -2.80 10.83 -1.66
C ALA A 213 -3.36 9.66 -2.47
N MET A 214 -3.70 9.96 -3.73
CA MET A 214 -4.07 8.97 -4.73
C MET A 214 -3.09 9.05 -5.90
N SER A 215 -2.85 7.93 -6.56
CA SER A 215 -1.98 7.87 -7.73
C SER A 215 -2.49 6.92 -8.79
N ILE A 216 -2.12 7.22 -10.04
CA ILE A 216 -2.23 6.35 -11.19
C ILE A 216 -0.81 5.91 -11.56
N GLY A 217 -0.56 4.60 -11.63
CA GLY A 217 0.77 4.03 -11.86
C GLY A 217 0.77 2.83 -12.82
N GLY A 218 1.86 2.70 -13.55
CA GLY A 218 2.00 1.70 -14.62
C GLY A 218 3.38 1.76 -15.28
N PRO A 219 3.59 1.02 -16.38
CA PRO A 219 4.80 1.11 -17.19
C PRO A 219 5.07 2.55 -17.64
N VAL A 220 6.31 3.00 -17.51
CA VAL A 220 6.71 4.39 -17.75
C VAL A 220 6.30 4.88 -19.13
N GLN A 221 6.36 4.01 -20.15
CA GLN A 221 6.01 4.33 -21.53
C GLN A 221 4.51 4.65 -21.73
N ARG A 222 3.63 4.21 -20.82
CA ARG A 222 2.20 4.56 -20.84
C ARG A 222 1.88 5.76 -19.97
N ILE A 223 2.58 5.89 -18.85
CA ILE A 223 2.34 6.95 -17.85
C ILE A 223 2.96 8.27 -18.28
N GLU A 224 4.23 8.28 -18.69
CA GLU A 224 5.00 9.49 -18.97
C GLU A 224 4.35 10.42 -20.03
N PRO A 225 3.80 9.90 -21.15
CA PRO A 225 3.14 10.75 -22.15
C PRO A 225 1.77 11.30 -21.71
N ARG A 226 1.13 10.70 -20.69
CA ARG A 226 -0.23 11.03 -20.23
C ARG A 226 -0.25 11.72 -18.87
N GLN A 227 0.90 12.20 -18.40
CA GLN A 227 1.01 12.74 -17.04
C GLN A 227 0.00 13.85 -16.74
N HIS A 228 -0.18 14.80 -17.67
CA HIS A 228 -1.11 15.90 -17.51
C HIS A 228 -2.57 15.44 -17.50
N GLU A 229 -2.95 14.50 -18.38
CA GLU A 229 -4.29 13.90 -18.41
C GLU A 229 -4.60 13.20 -17.09
N TYR A 230 -3.68 12.37 -16.59
CA TYR A 230 -3.85 11.64 -15.34
C TYR A 230 -3.85 12.57 -14.12
N ALA A 231 -3.05 13.64 -14.13
CA ALA A 231 -3.08 14.67 -13.11
C ALA A 231 -4.46 15.36 -13.03
N GLU A 232 -5.04 15.70 -14.18
CA GLU A 232 -6.38 16.32 -14.23
C GLU A 232 -7.48 15.39 -13.71
N LEU A 233 -7.44 14.11 -14.08
CA LEU A 233 -8.38 13.11 -13.54
C LEU A 233 -8.25 12.97 -12.01
N LEU A 234 -7.01 12.87 -11.51
CA LEU A 234 -6.75 12.79 -10.07
C LEU A 234 -7.19 14.05 -9.33
N ARG A 235 -6.95 15.23 -9.91
CA ARG A 235 -7.38 16.52 -9.35
C ARG A 235 -8.90 16.62 -9.26
N GLN A 236 -9.62 16.22 -10.30
CA GLN A 236 -11.09 16.18 -10.30
C GLN A 236 -11.62 15.20 -9.25
N ALA A 237 -11.05 14.00 -9.18
CA ALA A 237 -11.40 13.01 -8.16
C ALA A 237 -11.15 13.53 -6.74
N GLY A 238 -9.99 14.16 -6.50
CA GLY A 238 -9.64 14.79 -5.23
C GLY A 238 -10.63 15.89 -4.84
N SER A 239 -10.94 16.82 -5.75
CA SER A 239 -11.88 17.91 -5.50
C SER A 239 -13.28 17.41 -5.10
N LEU A 240 -13.77 16.35 -5.75
CA LEU A 240 -15.06 15.73 -5.40
C LEU A 240 -15.04 15.03 -4.04
N LEU A 241 -13.87 14.52 -3.63
CA LEU A 241 -13.71 13.94 -2.30
C LEU A 241 -13.64 15.01 -1.22
N GLU A 242 -12.95 16.12 -1.45
CA GLU A 242 -12.82 17.22 -0.49
C GLU A 242 -14.13 18.00 -0.34
N ASN A 243 -14.88 18.18 -1.43
CA ASN A 243 -16.14 18.91 -1.48
C ASN A 243 -17.29 18.03 -2.01
N PRO A 244 -17.85 17.12 -1.18
CA PRO A 244 -18.85 16.15 -1.62
C PRO A 244 -20.24 16.75 -1.93
N ALA A 245 -20.42 18.07 -1.78
CA ALA A 245 -21.69 18.77 -2.01
C ALA A 245 -21.83 19.35 -3.43
N GLY A 246 -20.95 18.96 -4.37
CA GLY A 246 -20.98 19.35 -5.78
C GLY A 246 -21.47 18.26 -6.71
#